data_AF-X1JM88-F1
#
_entry.id   AF-X1JM88-F1
#
_cell.length_a   1.000
_cell.length_b   1.000
_cell.length_c   1.000
_cell.angle_alpha   90.00
_cell.angle_beta   90.00
_cell.angle_gamma   90.00
#
_symmetry.space_group_name_H-M   'P 1'
#
loop_
_entity.id
_entity.type
_entity.pdbx_description
1 polymer ?
#
loop_
_entity_poly.entity_id
_entity_poly.type
_entity_poly.pdbx_seq_one_letter_code
_entity_poly.pdbx_strand_id
1 'polypeptide(L)'
;MLSIENLNGELTDEQLEEIVKESLKDFNAIKRVLLIHPDYTRTDFSDKLVPLIYKELKHKGMEKIDSLNAGGTHRLMTEEEIRSKLGLSSQINFDNYYNHEYNDPQQLVTVGEIPASFVAEKTQGELSRSIPVVVNKLITEDYDLILNISLHNLYNDNLFVLRQGSSSI
;
A
#
# COMPACT_ATOMS: atom_id res chain seq x y z
N MET A 1 -9.16 -12.39 0.16
CA MET A 1 -8.56 -11.96 1.44
C MET A 1 -7.97 -13.19 2.08
N LEU A 2 -6.65 -13.29 2.13
CA LEU A 2 -5.97 -14.31 2.93
C LEU A 2 -5.88 -13.79 4.35
N SER A 3 -6.44 -14.53 5.31
CA SER A 3 -6.28 -14.27 6.73
C SER A 3 -5.54 -15.47 7.30
N ILE A 4 -4.40 -15.22 7.93
CA ILE A 4 -3.68 -16.26 8.68
C ILE A 4 -3.92 -15.96 10.14
N GLU A 5 -4.77 -16.77 10.75
CA GLU A 5 -5.08 -16.70 12.17
C GLU A 5 -4.31 -17.79 12.92
N ASN A 6 -3.92 -17.51 14.17
CA ASN A 6 -3.15 -18.38 15.06
C ASN A 6 -1.65 -18.56 14.73
N LEU A 7 -0.94 -17.43 14.61
CA LEU A 7 0.52 -17.44 14.63
C LEU A 7 1.02 -17.71 16.06
N ASN A 8 1.45 -18.95 16.32
CA ASN A 8 2.16 -19.30 17.55
C ASN A 8 3.66 -19.05 17.35
N GLY A 9 4.10 -17.82 17.59
CA GLY A 9 5.51 -17.41 17.49
C GLY A 9 5.82 -16.50 16.30
N GLU A 10 7.10 -16.16 16.13
CA GLU A 10 7.58 -15.38 14.98
C GLU A 10 7.41 -16.18 13.68
N LEU A 11 6.99 -15.48 12.61
CA LEU A 11 6.92 -16.05 11.27
C LEU A 11 8.33 -16.38 10.76
N THR A 12 8.51 -17.60 10.23
CA THR A 12 9.76 -17.96 9.54
C THR A 12 9.81 -17.35 8.14
N ASP A 13 11.00 -17.26 7.57
CA ASP A 13 11.19 -16.76 6.20
C ASP A 13 10.44 -17.63 5.17
N GLU A 14 10.35 -18.94 5.37
CA GLU A 14 9.57 -19.84 4.51
C GLU A 14 8.07 -19.55 4.58
N GLN A 15 7.55 -19.28 5.79
CA GLN A 15 6.15 -18.93 5.96
C GLN A 15 5.84 -17.59 5.28
N LEU A 16 6.72 -16.60 5.41
CA LEU A 16 6.57 -15.31 4.71
C LEU A 16 6.61 -15.48 3.18
N GLU A 17 7.50 -16.33 2.67
CA GLU A 17 7.54 -16.64 1.23
C GLU A 17 6.23 -17.28 0.75
N GLU A 18 5.69 -18.23 1.50
CA GLU A 18 4.42 -18.90 1.17
C GLU A 18 3.25 -17.90 1.20
N ILE A 19 3.21 -17.02 2.19
CA ILE A 19 2.21 -15.95 2.30
C ILE A 19 2.23 -15.05 1.07
N VAL A 20 3.42 -14.63 0.63
CA VAL A 20 3.58 -13.77 -0.55
C VAL A 20 3.14 -14.48 -1.82
N LYS A 21 3.59 -15.73 -2.02
CA LYS A 21 3.21 -16.54 -3.18
C LYS A 21 1.70 -16.73 -3.26
N GLU A 22 1.09 -17.11 -2.15
CA GLU A 22 -0.35 -17.33 -2.05
C GLU A 22 -1.14 -16.03 -2.25
N SER A 23 -0.65 -14.91 -1.70
CA SER A 23 -1.28 -13.59 -1.88
C SER A 23 -1.23 -13.08 -3.30
N LEU A 24 -0.22 -13.49 -4.07
CA LEU A 24 -0.04 -13.09 -5.46
C LEU A 24 -0.46 -14.17 -6.47
N LYS A 25 -0.96 -15.33 -6.02
CA LYS A 25 -1.18 -16.51 -6.88
C LYS A 25 -2.08 -16.22 -8.09
N ASP A 26 -3.17 -15.48 -7.87
CA ASP A 26 -4.21 -15.20 -8.87
C ASP A 26 -3.86 -14.01 -9.76
N PHE A 27 -2.74 -13.33 -9.47
CA PHE A 27 -2.25 -12.22 -10.27
C PHE A 27 -1.25 -12.74 -11.31
N ASN A 28 -1.56 -12.52 -12.58
CA ASN A 28 -0.76 -12.96 -13.72
C ASN A 28 -0.51 -11.78 -14.66
N ALA A 29 0.62 -11.81 -15.36
CA ALA A 29 1.02 -10.76 -16.33
C ALA A 29 1.05 -9.34 -15.73
N ILE A 30 1.47 -9.22 -14.47
CA ILE A 30 1.63 -7.94 -13.78
C ILE A 30 2.89 -7.27 -14.36
N LYS A 31 2.74 -6.14 -15.05
CA LYS A 31 3.89 -5.39 -15.60
C LYS A 31 4.24 -4.19 -14.75
N ARG A 32 3.24 -3.41 -14.30
CA ARG A 32 3.39 -2.15 -13.57
C ARG A 32 2.77 -2.26 -12.19
N VAL A 33 3.58 -2.07 -11.14
CA VAL A 33 3.16 -2.17 -9.75
C VAL A 33 3.36 -0.85 -9.01
N LEU A 34 2.38 -0.46 -8.21
CA LEU A 34 2.54 0.59 -7.19
C LEU A 34 2.53 -0.07 -5.80
N LEU A 35 3.63 0.06 -5.07
CA LEU A 35 3.74 -0.39 -3.69
C LEU A 35 3.54 0.78 -2.73
N ILE A 36 2.39 0.82 -2.06
CA ILE A 36 2.08 1.74 -0.98
C ILE A 36 2.57 1.14 0.33
N HIS A 37 3.36 1.89 1.09
CA HIS A 37 3.97 1.43 2.34
C HIS A 37 3.87 2.50 3.43
N PRO A 38 3.91 2.11 4.72
CA PRO A 38 3.91 3.06 5.80
C PRO A 38 5.26 3.77 5.91
N ASP A 39 5.25 4.91 6.59
CA ASP A 39 6.45 5.72 6.79
C ASP A 39 7.31 5.22 7.96
N TYR A 40 8.35 6.01 8.25
CA TYR A 40 9.30 5.77 9.34
C TYR A 40 8.67 5.75 10.75
N THR A 41 7.42 6.21 10.92
CA THR A 41 6.76 6.21 12.23
C THR A 41 6.15 4.87 12.60
N ARG A 42 6.14 3.91 11.66
CA ARG A 42 5.71 2.54 11.88
C ARG A 42 6.91 1.62 11.97
N THR A 43 7.02 0.91 13.10
CA THR A 43 7.90 -0.24 13.22
C THR A 43 7.12 -1.46 12.76
N ASP A 44 7.61 -2.12 11.71
CA ASP A 44 6.96 -3.26 11.09
C ASP A 44 7.98 -4.14 10.37
N PHE A 45 7.51 -5.21 9.71
CA PHE A 45 8.31 -6.18 8.97
C PHE A 45 8.35 -5.90 7.45
N SER A 46 8.14 -4.65 7.02
CA SER A 46 8.19 -4.29 5.60
C SER A 46 9.55 -4.62 4.97
N ASP A 47 10.63 -4.47 5.74
CA ASP A 47 12.00 -4.79 5.35
C ASP A 47 12.21 -6.28 5.02
N LYS A 48 11.44 -7.17 5.64
CA LYS A 48 11.44 -8.61 5.34
C LYS A 48 10.46 -8.94 4.21
N LEU A 49 9.29 -8.31 4.19
CA LEU A 49 8.21 -8.66 3.26
C LEU A 49 8.47 -8.15 1.84
N VAL A 50 8.95 -6.90 1.69
CA VAL A 50 9.08 -6.26 0.38
C VAL A 50 10.10 -6.97 -0.52
N PRO A 51 11.26 -7.45 -0.05
CA PRO A 51 12.16 -8.24 -0.87
C PRO A 51 11.53 -9.51 -1.44
N LEU A 52 10.68 -10.19 -0.66
CA LEU A 52 9.96 -11.38 -1.08
C LEU A 52 8.89 -11.06 -2.12
N ILE A 53 8.11 -9.98 -1.89
CA ILE A 53 7.14 -9.45 -2.84
C ILE A 53 7.82 -9.12 -4.17
N TYR A 54 8.94 -8.39 -4.13
CA TYR A 54 9.68 -8.01 -5.33
C TYR A 54 10.12 -9.24 -6.13
N LYS A 55 10.69 -10.25 -5.47
CA LYS A 55 11.11 -11.52 -6.11
C LYS A 55 9.94 -12.23 -6.79
N GLU A 56 8.81 -12.36 -6.10
CA GLU A 56 7.62 -13.03 -6.65
C GLU A 56 7.01 -12.24 -7.82
N LEU A 57 6.94 -10.91 -7.73
CA LEU A 57 6.47 -10.06 -8.83
C LEU A 57 7.41 -10.15 -10.04
N LYS A 58 8.73 -10.16 -9.85
CA LYS A 58 9.70 -10.39 -10.93
C LYS A 58 9.48 -11.74 -11.60
N HIS A 59 9.23 -12.82 -10.83
CA HIS A 59 8.90 -14.13 -11.37
C HIS A 59 7.59 -14.12 -12.19
N LYS A 60 6.63 -13.27 -11.80
CA LYS A 60 5.36 -13.08 -12.50
C LYS A 60 5.42 -12.11 -13.69
N GLY A 61 6.61 -11.62 -14.04
CA GLY A 61 6.85 -10.80 -15.23
C GLY A 61 6.83 -9.29 -15.01
N MET A 62 6.96 -8.84 -13.76
CA MET A 62 7.02 -7.40 -13.44
C MET A 62 8.18 -6.69 -14.15
N GLU A 63 7.82 -5.63 -14.86
CA GLU A 63 8.73 -4.77 -15.61
C GLU A 63 9.04 -3.50 -14.83
N LYS A 64 8.05 -2.93 -14.13
CA LYS A 64 8.13 -1.67 -13.38
C LYS A 64 7.52 -1.78 -11.99
N ILE A 65 8.19 -1.20 -10.99
CA ILE A 65 7.65 -1.00 -9.64
C ILE A 65 7.99 0.38 -9.10
N ASP A 66 6.97 1.10 -8.67
CA ASP A 66 7.09 2.39 -8.00
C ASP A 66 6.69 2.24 -6.52
N SER A 67 7.28 3.02 -5.62
CA SER A 67 6.84 3.10 -4.22
C SER A 67 6.08 4.38 -3.93
N LEU A 68 5.13 4.34 -3.01
CA LEU A 68 4.47 5.51 -2.44
C LEU A 68 4.47 5.43 -0.91
N ASN A 69 5.25 6.30 -0.27
CA ASN A 69 5.27 6.46 1.16
C ASN A 69 3.97 7.13 1.66
N ALA A 70 3.17 6.41 2.44
CA ALA A 70 1.92 6.88 3.04
C ALA A 70 2.14 7.59 4.38
N GLY A 71 2.94 8.66 4.38
CA GLY A 71 3.31 9.41 5.59
C GLY A 71 2.23 10.33 6.19
N GLY A 72 1.09 10.48 5.54
CA GLY A 72 0.06 11.42 5.99
C GLY A 72 0.62 12.84 6.10
N THR A 73 0.57 13.44 7.30
CA THR A 73 1.08 14.80 7.55
C THR A 73 2.54 14.84 8.02
N HIS A 74 3.24 13.70 8.04
CA HIS A 74 4.63 13.64 8.49
C HIS A 74 5.59 14.18 7.42
N ARG A 75 6.87 14.34 7.80
CA ARG A 75 7.90 14.77 6.85
C ARG A 75 8.06 13.73 5.74
N LEU A 76 8.52 14.21 4.59
CA LEU A 76 8.95 13.34 3.49
C LEU A 76 10.14 12.48 3.93
N MET A 77 10.17 11.24 3.45
CA MET A 77 11.32 10.35 3.57
C MET A 77 12.24 10.55 2.38
N THR A 78 13.55 10.52 2.61
CA THR A 78 14.51 10.44 1.51
C THR A 78 14.44 9.08 0.82
N GLU A 79 14.99 8.98 -0.39
CA GLU A 79 15.11 7.69 -1.07
C GLU A 79 15.87 6.67 -0.21
N GLU A 80 16.98 7.07 0.42
CA GLU A 80 17.76 6.19 1.30
C GLU A 80 16.95 5.67 2.49
N GLU A 81 16.11 6.53 3.08
CA GLU A 81 15.22 6.15 4.17
C GLU A 81 14.14 5.16 3.71
N ILE A 82 13.56 5.38 2.52
CA ILE A 82 12.58 4.45 1.93
C ILE A 82 13.24 3.11 1.64
N ARG A 83 14.43 3.11 1.02
CA ARG A 83 15.18 1.89 0.72
C ARG A 83 15.51 1.11 1.99
N SER A 84 15.94 1.80 3.04
CA SER A 84 16.22 1.19 4.35
C SER A 84 14.94 0.59 4.97
N LYS A 85 13.85 1.36 5.03
CA LYS A 85 12.54 0.94 5.56
C LYS A 85 11.98 -0.29 4.85
N LEU A 86 12.23 -0.42 3.54
CA LEU A 86 11.73 -1.50 2.71
C LEU A 86 12.73 -2.64 2.50
N GLY A 87 13.90 -2.62 3.16
CA GLY A 87 14.89 -3.69 3.04
C GLY A 87 15.49 -3.85 1.64
N LEU A 88 15.55 -2.76 0.86
CA LEU A 88 15.97 -2.79 -0.55
C LEU A 88 17.50 -2.85 -0.66
N SER A 89 18.04 -4.05 -0.83
CA SER A 89 19.44 -4.25 -1.19
C SER A 89 19.78 -3.58 -2.53
N SER A 90 21.06 -3.42 -2.85
CA SER A 90 21.52 -2.85 -4.12
C SER A 90 21.07 -3.63 -5.36
N GLN A 91 20.59 -4.85 -5.19
CA GLN A 91 20.06 -5.71 -6.27
C GLN A 91 18.57 -5.47 -6.52
N ILE A 92 17.87 -4.80 -5.60
CA ILE A 92 16.45 -4.45 -5.72
C ILE A 92 16.36 -2.97 -6.06
N ASN A 93 15.82 -2.69 -7.24
CA ASN A 93 15.69 -1.34 -7.76
C ASN A 93 14.23 -1.10 -8.09
N PHE A 94 13.66 -0.07 -7.47
CA PHE A 94 12.38 0.48 -7.85
C PHE A 94 12.63 1.58 -8.87
N ASP A 95 11.67 1.81 -9.73
CA ASP A 95 11.77 2.80 -10.78
C ASP A 95 11.60 4.22 -10.23
N ASN A 96 10.73 4.39 -9.23
CA ASN A 96 10.49 5.67 -8.57
C ASN A 96 10.17 5.49 -7.07
N TYR A 97 10.54 6.50 -6.28
CA TYR A 97 10.27 6.59 -4.85
C TYR A 97 9.45 7.84 -4.55
N TYR A 98 8.12 7.69 -4.42
CA TYR A 98 7.22 8.81 -4.17
C TYR A 98 6.94 8.98 -2.68
N ASN A 99 6.74 10.23 -2.26
CA ASN A 99 6.12 10.56 -0.99
C ASN A 99 4.69 11.05 -1.20
N HIS A 100 3.81 10.77 -0.25
CA HIS A 100 2.49 11.36 -0.25
C HIS A 100 2.54 12.84 0.17
N GLU A 101 2.34 13.74 -0.79
CA GLU A 101 2.28 15.18 -0.56
C GLU A 101 0.83 15.63 -0.31
N TYR A 102 0.33 15.40 0.91
CA TYR A 102 -1.06 15.66 1.31
C TYR A 102 -1.51 17.12 1.13
N ASN A 103 -0.55 18.05 1.04
CA ASN A 103 -0.76 19.48 0.94
C ASN A 103 -0.44 20.06 -0.44
N ASP A 104 -0.03 19.25 -1.41
CA ASP A 104 0.12 19.68 -2.82
C ASP A 104 -1.13 19.26 -3.62
N PRO A 105 -2.03 20.20 -3.96
CA PRO A 105 -3.22 19.89 -4.75
C PRO A 105 -2.90 19.25 -6.11
N GLN A 106 -1.71 19.46 -6.68
CA GLN A 106 -1.31 18.87 -7.97
C GLN A 106 -1.01 17.37 -7.89
N GLN A 107 -0.81 16.83 -6.67
CA GLN A 107 -0.62 15.40 -6.42
C GLN A 107 -1.92 14.69 -6.04
N LEU A 108 -3.03 15.43 -5.95
CA LEU A 108 -4.28 14.94 -5.40
C LEU A 108 -5.41 14.93 -6.43
N VAL A 109 -6.30 13.96 -6.29
CA VAL A 109 -7.51 13.82 -7.10
C VAL A 109 -8.69 13.51 -6.20
N THR A 110 -9.86 14.07 -6.54
CA THR A 110 -11.11 13.73 -5.86
C THR A 110 -11.73 12.52 -6.56
N VAL A 111 -11.93 11.42 -5.82
CA VAL A 111 -12.47 10.16 -6.35
C VAL A 111 -13.93 9.93 -5.96
N GLY A 112 -14.47 10.76 -5.07
CA GLY A 112 -15.86 10.68 -4.65
C GLY A 112 -16.19 11.67 -3.53
N GLU A 113 -17.35 11.48 -2.91
CA GLU A 113 -17.76 12.24 -1.74
C GLU A 113 -18.41 11.32 -0.70
N ILE A 114 -18.24 11.69 0.56
CA ILE A 114 -19.00 11.12 1.68
C ILE A 114 -20.26 11.99 1.85
N PRO A 115 -21.47 11.43 1.70
CA PRO A 115 -22.71 12.20 1.76
C PRO A 115 -22.90 12.91 3.11
N ALA A 116 -23.49 14.11 3.08
CA ALA A 116 -23.74 14.90 4.29
C ALA A 116 -24.60 14.16 5.34
N SER A 117 -25.53 13.31 4.90
CA SER A 117 -26.35 12.49 5.78
C SER A 117 -25.52 11.48 6.56
N PHE A 118 -24.57 10.82 5.91
CA PHE A 118 -23.65 9.88 6.56
C PHE A 118 -22.71 10.60 7.52
N VAL A 119 -22.19 11.77 7.11
CA VAL A 119 -21.35 12.61 7.98
C VAL A 119 -22.12 13.00 9.25
N ALA A 120 -23.35 13.49 9.11
CA ALA A 120 -24.20 13.87 10.23
C ALA A 120 -24.50 12.68 11.16
N GLU A 121 -24.76 11.50 10.61
CA GLU A 121 -24.95 10.29 11.40
C GLU A 121 -23.69 9.96 12.22
N LYS A 122 -22.51 9.94 11.60
CA LYS A 122 -21.25 9.56 12.26
C LYS A 122 -20.75 10.61 13.25
N THR A 123 -21.09 11.88 13.05
CA THR A 123 -20.72 12.96 13.95
C THR A 123 -21.84 13.33 14.93
N GLN A 124 -22.91 12.54 15.03
CA GLN A 124 -24.06 12.82 15.89
C GLN A 124 -24.67 14.23 15.69
N GLY A 125 -24.67 14.71 14.45
CA GLY A 125 -25.21 16.01 14.06
C GLY A 125 -24.26 17.20 14.15
N GLU A 126 -23.05 17.03 14.71
CA GLU A 126 -22.05 18.11 14.83
C GLU A 126 -21.57 18.66 13.47
N LEU A 127 -21.58 17.82 12.42
CA LEU A 127 -21.21 18.20 11.07
C LEU A 127 -22.27 17.69 10.07
N SER A 128 -22.77 18.59 9.22
CA SER A 128 -23.86 18.28 8.27
C SER A 128 -23.53 18.74 6.84
N ARG A 129 -22.28 18.52 6.42
CA ARG A 129 -21.80 18.79 5.06
C ARG A 129 -21.19 17.55 4.43
N SER A 130 -21.25 17.44 3.11
CA SER A 130 -20.49 16.42 2.40
C SER A 130 -18.99 16.65 2.55
N ILE A 131 -18.22 15.57 2.53
CA ILE A 131 -16.76 15.61 2.62
C ILE A 131 -16.19 14.97 1.35
N PRO A 132 -15.37 15.69 0.56
CA PRO A 132 -14.75 15.10 -0.62
C PRO A 132 -13.75 14.01 -0.21
N VAL A 133 -13.74 12.90 -0.94
CA VAL A 133 -12.74 11.85 -0.80
C VAL A 133 -11.59 12.17 -1.75
N VAL A 134 -10.50 12.67 -1.16
CA VAL A 134 -9.31 13.13 -1.88
C VAL A 134 -8.15 12.18 -1.60
N VAL A 135 -7.46 11.74 -2.65
CA VAL A 135 -6.41 10.73 -2.60
C VAL A 135 -5.24 11.12 -3.49
N ASN A 136 -4.09 10.44 -3.35
CA ASN A 136 -2.96 10.65 -4.26
C ASN A 136 -3.31 10.17 -5.68
N LYS A 137 -3.04 10.98 -6.69
CA LYS A 137 -3.37 10.67 -8.09
C LYS A 137 -2.71 9.39 -8.63
N LEU A 138 -1.58 8.97 -8.06
CA LEU A 138 -0.89 7.73 -8.46
C LEU A 138 -1.81 6.50 -8.39
N ILE A 139 -2.79 6.49 -7.51
CA ILE A 139 -3.72 5.35 -7.42
C ILE A 139 -4.68 5.24 -8.62
N THR A 140 -4.76 6.30 -9.43
CA THR A 140 -5.59 6.38 -10.64
C THR A 140 -4.78 6.22 -11.93
N GLU A 141 -3.45 6.11 -11.80
CA GLU A 141 -2.57 5.85 -12.93
C GLU A 141 -2.66 4.38 -13.37
N ASP A 142 -2.13 4.10 -14.56
CA ASP A 142 -2.19 2.81 -15.24
C ASP A 142 -1.22 1.77 -14.61
N TYR A 143 -1.51 1.36 -13.38
CA TYR A 143 -0.87 0.24 -12.70
C TYR A 143 -1.73 -1.02 -12.82
N ASP A 144 -1.11 -2.15 -13.15
CA ASP A 144 -1.78 -3.46 -13.19
C ASP A 144 -2.12 -3.94 -11.77
N LEU A 145 -1.35 -3.50 -10.78
CA LEU A 145 -1.50 -3.89 -9.38
C LEU A 145 -1.08 -2.77 -8.43
N ILE A 146 -1.92 -2.52 -7.41
CA ILE A 146 -1.60 -1.65 -6.28
C ILE A 146 -1.51 -2.50 -5.02
N LEU A 147 -0.31 -2.60 -4.44
CA LEU A 147 -0.06 -3.33 -3.21
C LEU A 147 0.02 -2.35 -2.05
N ASN A 148 -0.81 -2.53 -1.03
CA ASN A 148 -0.77 -1.73 0.18
C ASN A 148 -0.30 -2.58 1.37
N ILE A 149 0.88 -2.25 1.88
CA ILE A 149 1.40 -2.81 3.13
C ILE A 149 0.91 -1.91 4.26
N SER A 150 0.18 -2.48 5.20
CA SER A 150 -0.29 -1.75 6.36
C SER A 150 -0.41 -2.68 7.56
N LEU A 151 -0.23 -2.13 8.75
CA LEU A 151 -0.54 -2.79 10.01
C LEU A 151 -1.67 -2.04 10.67
N HIS A 152 -2.69 -2.77 11.11
CA HIS A 152 -3.85 -2.19 11.78
C HIS A 152 -4.00 -2.85 13.15
N ASN A 153 -3.87 -2.05 14.22
CA ASN A 153 -3.97 -2.51 15.62
C ASN A 153 -5.38 -2.99 16.03
N LEU A 154 -6.34 -3.11 15.10
CA LEU A 154 -7.63 -3.74 15.36
C LEU A 154 -7.61 -5.15 14.78
N TYR A 155 -7.12 -6.07 15.61
CA TYR A 155 -7.38 -7.51 15.57
C TYR A 155 -6.93 -8.36 14.39
N ASN A 156 -6.40 -7.83 13.28
CA ASN A 156 -5.79 -8.67 12.22
C ASN A 156 -4.75 -7.87 11.41
N ASP A 157 -3.52 -8.39 11.32
CA ASP A 157 -2.46 -7.89 10.44
C ASP A 157 -2.83 -8.23 8.99
N ASN A 158 -3.28 -7.23 8.22
CA ASN A 158 -3.79 -7.45 6.87
C ASN A 158 -2.85 -6.84 5.82
N LEU A 159 -2.31 -7.70 4.94
CA LEU A 159 -1.80 -7.27 3.64
C LEU A 159 -2.99 -6.98 2.73
N PHE A 160 -3.19 -5.72 2.35
CA PHE A 160 -4.25 -5.34 1.42
C PHE A 160 -3.70 -5.33 0.00
N VAL A 161 -4.12 -6.33 -0.78
CA VAL A 161 -3.86 -6.37 -2.22
C VAL A 161 -5.06 -5.73 -2.93
N LEU A 162 -4.89 -4.52 -3.47
CA LEU A 162 -5.92 -3.82 -4.23
C LEU A 162 -5.69 -4.07 -5.73
N ARG A 163 -6.65 -4.74 -6.37
CA ARG A 163 -6.69 -4.86 -7.82
C ARG A 163 -7.45 -3.66 -8.40
N GLN A 164 -6.81 -2.86 -9.25
CA GLN A 164 -7.52 -2.05 -10.23
C GLN A 164 -8.01 -2.99 -11.34
N GLY A 165 -9.29 -3.34 -11.33
CA GLY A 165 -9.92 -4.16 -12.36
C GLY A 165 -11.28 -3.60 -12.72
N SER A 166 -11.36 -2.82 -13.80
CA SER A 166 -12.53 -2.36 -14.60
C SER A 166 -13.89 -2.08 -13.93
N SER A 167 -13.96 -2.01 -12.61
CA SER A 167 -15.19 -1.87 -11.84
C SER A 167 -14.83 -1.35 -10.46
N SER A 168 -14.86 -0.01 -10.38
CA SER A 168 -15.21 0.84 -9.25
C SER A 168 -14.68 0.49 -7.84
N ILE A 169 -13.86 1.41 -7.32
CA ILE A 169 -13.45 1.60 -5.91
C ILE A 169 -14.68 1.88 -5.03
#